data_AF-A0A151SVX9-F1
#
_entry.id   AF-A0A151SVX9-F1
#
_cell.length_a   1.000
_cell.length_b   1.000
_cell.length_c   1.000
_cell.angle_alpha   90.00
_cell.angle_beta   90.00
_cell.angle_gamma   90.00
#
_symmetry.space_group_name_H-M   'P 1'
#
loop_
_entity.id
_entity.type
_entity.pdbx_description
1 polymer ?
#
loop_
_entity_poly.entity_id
_entity_poly.type
_entity_poly.pdbx_seq_one_letter_code
_entity_poly.pdbx_strand_id
1 'polypeptide(L)' 'MADNAQGSSSQSYWEGYKEFWSERFSFLGNYSKFINRDKPIPSWSTSDVEEFIASDPVHGPVVMILSLNHPHLCLLRMSS' A
#
# COMPACT_ATOMS: atom_id res chain seq x y z
N MET A 1 -44.14 -28.93 -1.46
CA MET A 1 -43.17 -28.80 -2.55
C MET A 1 -43.15 -27.31 -2.92
N ALA A 2 -42.07 -26.54 -3.02
CA ALA A 2 -40.64 -26.74 -3.22
C ALA A 2 -39.90 -25.67 -2.39
N ASP A 3 -38.83 -25.97 -1.66
CA ASP A 3 -37.44 -26.19 -2.11
C ASP A 3 -36.79 -24.98 -2.81
N ASN A 4 -36.06 -24.22 -1.99
CA ASN A 4 -34.71 -23.71 -2.26
C ASN A 4 -34.48 -22.90 -3.56
N ALA A 5 -34.85 -21.62 -3.54
CA ALA A 5 -34.47 -20.62 -4.55
C ALA A 5 -33.47 -19.56 -4.05
N GLN A 6 -32.63 -19.91 -3.05
CA GLN A 6 -31.61 -18.97 -2.52
C GLN A 6 -30.24 -19.10 -3.21
N GLY A 7 -30.05 -20.08 -4.11
CA GLY A 7 -28.75 -20.34 -4.75
C GLY A 7 -28.37 -19.42 -5.91
N SER A 8 -29.34 -18.89 -6.67
CA SER A 8 -29.05 -18.14 -7.91
C SER A 8 -28.86 -16.63 -7.70
N SER A 9 -29.53 -16.03 -6.71
CA SER A 9 -29.48 -14.59 -6.45
C SER A 9 -28.18 -14.15 -5.78
N SER A 10 -27.64 -14.98 -4.87
CA SER A 10 -26.38 -14.68 -4.19
C SER A 10 -25.18 -14.74 -5.14
N GLN A 11 -25.19 -15.67 -6.11
CA GLN A 11 -24.13 -15.76 -7.11
C GLN A 11 -24.16 -14.59 -8.08
N SER A 12 -25.32 -14.22 -8.65
CA SER A 12 -25.38 -13.08 -9.59
C SER A 12 -25.10 -11.74 -8.89
N TYR A 13 -25.53 -11.58 -7.64
CA TYR A 13 -25.19 -10.43 -6.81
C TYR A 13 -23.68 -10.34 -6.56
N TRP A 14 -23.03 -11.47 -6.28
CA TRP A 14 -21.59 -11.52 -6.05
C TRP A 14 -20.77 -11.23 -7.31
N GLU A 15 -21.22 -11.68 -8.49
CA GLU A 15 -20.60 -11.30 -9.77
C GLU A 15 -20.74 -9.80 -10.03
N GLY A 16 -21.93 -9.22 -9.88
CA GLY A 16 -22.13 -7.77 -10.05
C GLY A 16 -21.34 -6.94 -9.03
N TYR A 17 -21.22 -7.41 -7.78
CA TYR A 17 -20.39 -6.79 -6.75
C TYR A 17 -18.90 -6.81 -7.14
N LYS A 18 -18.40 -7.95 -7.65
CA LYS A 18 -17.03 -8.06 -8.14
C LYS A 18 -16.76 -7.14 -9.33
N GLU A 19 -17.65 -7.10 -10.31
CA GLU A 19 -17.53 -6.22 -11.48
C GLU A 19 -17.50 -4.74 -11.07
N PHE A 20 -18.41 -4.34 -10.17
CA PHE A 20 -18.49 -2.99 -9.62
C PHE A 20 -17.18 -2.54 -8.96
N TRP A 21 -16.60 -3.39 -8.10
CA TRP A 21 -15.33 -3.04 -7.43
C TRP A 21 -14.11 -3.19 -8.35
N SER A 22 -14.14 -4.14 -9.29
CA SER A 22 -13.08 -4.31 -10.29
C SER A 22 -12.92 -3.07 -11.17
N GLU A 23 -14.03 -2.49 -11.64
CA GLU A 23 -14.01 -1.23 -12.40
C GLU A 23 -13.43 -0.08 -11.57
N ARG A 24 -13.89 0.07 -10.33
CA ARG A 24 -13.49 1.17 -9.43
C ARG A 24 -12.03 1.08 -9.00
N PHE A 25 -11.49 -0.12 -8.87
CA PHE A 25 -10.09 -0.35 -8.48
C PHE A 25 -9.18 -0.75 -9.64
N SER A 26 -9.66 -0.68 -10.88
CA SER A 26 -8.86 -0.93 -12.08
C SER A 26 -7.57 -0.11 -12.12
N PHE A 27 -7.59 1.12 -11.58
CA PHE A 27 -6.42 1.98 -11.49
C PHE A 27 -5.30 1.39 -10.61
N LEU A 28 -5.63 0.56 -9.62
CA LEU A 28 -4.66 -0.11 -8.74
C LEU A 28 -3.80 -1.14 -9.51
N GLY A 29 -4.25 -1.62 -10.67
CA GLY A 29 -3.44 -2.49 -11.53
C GLY A 29 -2.10 -1.84 -11.90
N ASN A 30 -2.06 -0.52 -12.09
CA ASN A 30 -0.84 0.24 -12.36
C ASN A 30 0.10 0.36 -11.15
N TYR A 31 -0.42 0.16 -9.94
CA TYR A 31 0.33 0.21 -8.69
C TYR A 31 0.95 -1.14 -8.30
N SER A 32 0.64 -2.21 -9.03
CA SER A 32 1.19 -3.55 -8.83
C SER A 32 2.73 -3.54 -8.73
N LYS A 33 3.42 -2.71 -9.53
CA LYS A 33 4.88 -2.52 -9.51
C LYS A 33 5.45 -1.97 -8.20
N PHE A 34 4.63 -1.32 -7.38
CA PHE A 34 5.03 -0.76 -6.10
C PHE A 34 4.71 -1.71 -4.94
N ILE A 35 3.61 -2.45 -5.06
CA ILE A 35 3.12 -3.37 -4.03
C ILE A 35 3.80 -4.74 -4.13
N ASN A 36 4.00 -5.25 -5.36
CA ASN A 36 4.66 -6.53 -5.65
C ASN A 36 6.09 -6.28 -6.16
N ARG A 37 6.94 -5.65 -5.35
CA ARG A 37 8.36 -5.48 -5.70
C ARG A 37 9.15 -6.74 -5.35
N ASP A 38 9.87 -7.28 -6.32
CA ASP A 38 10.85 -8.36 -6.09
C ASP A 38 12.05 -7.89 -5.25
N LYS A 39 12.37 -6.58 -5.33
CA LYS A 39 13.51 -5.98 -4.64
C LYS A 39 13.03 -5.01 -3.56
N PRO A 40 13.64 -5.05 -2.36
CA PRO A 40 13.32 -4.09 -1.31
C PRO A 40 13.52 -2.65 -1.78
N ILE A 41 12.82 -1.73 -1.14
CA ILE A 41 13.00 -0.30 -1.38
C ILE A 41 14.43 0.05 -0.97
N PRO A 42 15.20 0.77 -1.82
CA PRO A 42 16.54 1.18 -1.46
C PRO A 42 16.49 2.03 -0.18
N SER A 43 17.44 1.79 0.73
CA SER A 43 17.61 2.61 1.92
C SER A 43 17.95 4.04 1.50
N TRP A 44 17.39 5.02 2.22
CA TRP A 44 17.78 6.41 2.04
C TRP A 44 19.21 6.64 2.51
N SER A 45 19.96 7.41 1.73
CA SER A 45 21.26 7.93 2.13
C SER A 45 21.09 9.13 3.05
N THR A 46 22.17 9.55 3.70
CA THR A 46 22.18 10.78 4.51
C THR A 46 21.83 12.02 3.69
N SER A 47 22.26 12.06 2.42
CA SER A 47 21.94 13.16 1.50
C SER A 47 20.44 13.23 1.19
N ASP A 48 19.78 12.08 0.99
CA ASP A 48 18.33 12.04 0.73
C ASP A 48 17.53 12.56 1.93
N VAL A 49 18.00 12.27 3.15
CA VAL A 49 17.41 12.77 4.39
C VAL A 49 17.57 14.28 4.51
N GLU A 50 18.75 14.81 4.24
CA GLU A 50 19.02 16.26 4.27
C GLU A 50 18.18 17.03 3.24
N GLU A 51 18.06 16.51 2.01
CA GLU A 51 17.22 17.08 0.96
C GLU A 51 15.74 17.10 1.37
N PHE A 52 15.25 15.99 1.94
CA PHE A 52 13.87 15.89 2.43
C PHE A 52 13.59 16.93 3.52
N ILE A 53 14.49 17.08 4.50
CA ILE A 53 14.35 18.07 5.58
C ILE A 53 14.32 19.50 5.03
N ALA A 54 15.14 19.81 4.02
CA ALA A 54 15.15 21.11 3.38
C ALA A 54 13.83 21.40 2.64
N SER A 55 13.22 20.37 2.04
CA SER A 55 11.93 20.49 1.33
C SER A 55 10.72 20.56 2.26
N ASP A 56 10.75 19.83 3.38
CA ASP A 56 9.65 19.75 4.33
C ASP A 56 10.18 20.03 5.76
N PRO A 57 10.24 21.32 6.15
CA PRO A 57 10.73 21.71 7.46
C PRO A 57 9.80 21.31 8.61
N VAL A 58 8.54 20.94 8.32
CA VAL A 58 7.55 20.55 9.32
C VAL A 58 7.72 19.08 9.69
N HIS A 59 7.89 18.20 8.70
CA HIS A 59 8.02 16.75 8.92
C HIS A 59 9.49 16.26 8.91
N GLY A 60 10.42 17.04 8.39
CA GLY A 60 11.86 16.74 8.36
C GLY A 60 12.45 16.36 9.74
N PRO A 61 12.16 17.11 10.81
CA PRO A 61 12.63 16.76 12.16
C PRO A 61 12.20 15.36 12.63
N VAL A 62 11.02 14.89 12.23
CA VAL A 62 10.52 13.54 12.59
C VAL A 62 11.34 12.45 11.89
N VAL A 63 11.72 12.67 10.64
CA VAL A 63 12.55 11.72 9.88
C VAL A 63 13.94 11.56 10.51
N MET A 64 14.54 12.64 11.02
CA MET A 64 15.81 12.57 11.75
C MET A 64 15.70 11.72 13.03
N ILE A 65 14.64 11.94 13.82
CA ILE A 65 14.44 11.21 15.08
C ILE A 65 14.26 9.71 14.84
N LEU A 66 13.54 9.35 13.77
CA LEU A 66 13.35 7.96 13.37
C LEU A 66 14.64 7.32 12.84
N SER A 67 15.50 8.09 12.16
CA SER A 67 16.80 7.62 11.65
C SER A 67 17.82 7.37 12.77
N LEU A 68 17.82 8.18 13.83
CA LEU A 68 18.80 8.10 14.92
C LEU A 68 18.51 7.00 15.96
N ASN A 69 17.24 6.61 16.16
CA ASN A 69 16.86 5.65 17.22
C ASN A 69 16.89 4.17 16.78
N HIS A 70 17.19 3.88 15.52
CA HIS A 70 17.38 2.50 15.05
C HIS A 70 18.21 2.47 13.76
N PRO A 71 19.50 2.10 13.81
CA PRO A 71 20.31 1.93 12.60
C PRO A 71 19.79 0.81 11.69
N HIS A 72 18.89 -0.06 12.19
CA HIS A 72 18.23 -1.12 11.44
C HIS A 72 16.77 -0.81 11.02
N LEU A 73 16.12 0.26 11.50
CA LEU A 73 14.72 0.58 11.10
C LEU A 73 14.61 1.39 9.80
N CYS A 74 15.73 1.85 9.22
CA CYS A 74 15.74 2.20 7.80
C CYS A 74 15.38 1.00 6.90
N LEU A 75 15.35 -0.24 7.43
CA LEU A 75 15.02 -1.46 6.69
C LEU A 75 13.62 -2.03 6.98
N LEU A 76 12.84 -1.49 7.92
CA LEU A 76 11.61 -2.16 8.38
C LEU A 76 10.45 -1.20 8.69
N ARG A 77 10.04 -0.40 7.70
CA ARG A 77 8.68 0.17 7.71
C ARG A 77 7.95 -0.11 6.40
N MET A 78 7.70 -1.39 6.15
CA MET A 78 6.53 -1.89 5.40
C MET A 78 6.48 -3.42 5.52
N SER A 79 6.09 -3.91 6.70
CA SER A 79 5.60 -5.28 6.86
C SER A 79 4.61 -5.31 8.03
N SER A 80 3.40 -4.80 7.79
CA SER A 80 2.13 -5.35 8.29
C SER A 80 0.97 -4.70 7.56
#